data_AF-A0AAE3E8C2-F1
#
_entry.id   AF-A0AAE3E8C2-F1
#
_cell.length_a   1.000
_cell.length_b   1.000
_cell.length_c   1.000
_cell.angle_alpha   90.00
_cell.angle_beta   90.00
_cell.angle_gamma   90.00
#
_symmetry.space_group_name_H-M   'P 1'
#
loop_
_entity.id
_entity.type
_entity.pdbx_description
1 polymer ?
#
loop_
_entity_poly.entity_id
_entity_poly.type
_entity_poly.pdbx_seq_one_letter_code
_entity_poly.pdbx_strand_id
1 'polypeptide(L)'
;MKKVRGMIAVLGTAVLMAGAVGCGGGSKESSAAESMSVAIETKAAASTAEESAAETTAAAAKTTAAETTAGETTVAETTAASSSGITLEPQLLLEKDGIKITAQEWVTDEFWGNGIKLLVENDTDKKVSVSTNALIVNNYMVTDTFVADVAAGKKTNEVMYLDSDELEAAGVDNIGQIEIYFCAYDSESYDTLWDADVVTLQTSAYAQMDMTADEEKEGLELFNEAGIRVVGMAVDENSYWGKSILFYIENTSDKNVYVSVEDLSINGYMIEPYYSQMLYAGKKAVSAMDLLQNDLDANNIKSIDEVELKFQVYDAVTFDDIVVSDPISFATE
;
A
#
# COMPACT_ATOMS: atom_id res chain seq x y z
N MET A 1 7.28 -1.82 -28.91
CA MET A 1 7.84 -2.75 -27.92
C MET A 1 6.91 -2.68 -26.72
N LYS A 2 6.15 -3.75 -26.45
CA LYS A 2 5.28 -3.81 -25.26
C LYS A 2 6.20 -3.85 -24.04
N LYS A 3 6.15 -2.82 -23.20
CA LYS A 3 6.81 -2.86 -21.88
C LYS A 3 6.03 -3.88 -21.06
N VAL A 4 6.66 -5.01 -20.77
CA VAL A 4 6.23 -5.88 -19.66
C VAL A 4 6.65 -5.12 -18.41
N ARG A 5 5.72 -4.38 -17.81
CA ARG A 5 5.85 -3.89 -16.43
C ARG A 5 5.43 -5.09 -15.57
N GLY A 6 6.37 -5.69 -14.86
CA GLY A 6 6.01 -6.64 -13.81
C GLY A 6 5.31 -5.85 -12.72
N MET A 7 4.12 -6.31 -12.31
CA MET A 7 3.41 -5.79 -11.15
C MET A 7 4.34 -5.83 -9.95
N ILE A 8 4.47 -4.69 -9.27
CA ILE A 8 5.07 -4.65 -7.95
C ILE A 8 4.01 -5.18 -6.99
N ALA A 9 4.43 -6.03 -6.07
CA ALA A 9 3.54 -6.71 -5.12
C ALA A 9 2.65 -5.70 -4.39
N VAL A 10 1.33 -5.85 -4.53
CA VAL A 10 0.37 -5.25 -3.62
C VAL A 10 0.63 -5.89 -2.25
N LEU A 11 1.23 -5.13 -1.34
CA LEU A 11 1.39 -5.55 0.04
C LEU A 11 0.05 -5.40 0.73
N GLY A 12 -0.80 -6.44 0.63
CA GLY A 12 -1.87 -6.64 1.59
C GLY A 12 -1.24 -6.61 2.98
N THR A 13 -1.55 -5.59 3.76
CA THR A 13 -1.08 -5.50 5.14
C THR A 13 -1.74 -6.65 5.90
N ALA A 14 -1.01 -7.75 6.06
CA ALA A 14 -1.31 -8.73 7.08
C ALA A 14 -1.11 -8.02 8.43
N VAL A 15 -2.17 -7.39 8.92
CA VAL A 15 -2.20 -6.92 10.30
C VAL A 15 -2.17 -8.16 11.18
N LEU A 16 -0.97 -8.51 11.65
CA LEU A 16 -0.76 -9.46 12.73
C LEU A 16 -1.45 -8.90 13.97
N MET A 17 -2.66 -9.39 14.24
CA MET A 17 -3.42 -9.01 15.44
C MET A 17 -2.75 -9.60 16.68
N ALA A 18 -1.94 -8.80 17.36
CA ALA A 18 -1.62 -9.03 18.77
C ALA A 18 -2.80 -8.54 19.62
N GLY A 19 -3.77 -9.42 19.87
CA GLY A 19 -4.83 -9.16 20.83
C GLY A 19 -4.25 -8.99 22.24
N ALA A 20 -4.26 -7.76 22.76
CA ALA A 20 -4.06 -7.50 24.19
C ALA A 20 -5.26 -8.06 24.98
N VAL A 21 -5.18 -9.33 25.36
CA VAL A 21 -6.13 -9.93 26.31
C VAL A 21 -5.88 -9.32 27.69
N GLY A 22 -6.80 -8.43 28.09
CA GLY A 22 -6.93 -7.96 29.46
C GLY A 22 -7.12 -9.14 30.41
N CYS A 23 -6.29 -9.17 31.45
CA CYS A 23 -6.26 -10.20 32.47
C CYS A 23 -7.63 -10.35 33.17
N GLY A 24 -8.28 -11.50 32.98
CA GLY A 24 -9.49 -11.91 33.69
C GLY A 24 -9.55 -13.43 33.75
N GLY A 25 -9.19 -14.02 34.89
CA GLY A 25 -8.95 -15.44 35.04
C GLY A 25 -10.16 -16.36 34.82
N GLY A 26 -9.91 -17.50 34.20
CA GLY A 26 -10.86 -18.61 34.09
C GLY A 26 -10.46 -19.61 33.00
N SER A 27 -9.82 -20.69 33.41
CA SER A 27 -9.30 -21.79 32.59
C SER A 27 -10.25 -22.33 31.49
N LYS A 28 -9.74 -22.42 30.25
CA LYS A 28 -9.88 -23.56 29.32
C LYS A 28 -8.90 -23.39 28.14
N GLU A 29 -8.16 -24.45 27.85
CA GLU A 29 -7.15 -24.56 26.78
C GLU A 29 -7.78 -24.37 25.38
N SER A 30 -7.12 -23.60 24.52
CA SER A 30 -7.25 -23.64 23.06
C SER A 30 -5.92 -23.18 22.43
N SER A 31 -5.58 -23.78 21.29
CA SER A 31 -4.24 -23.90 20.70
C SER A 31 -3.57 -22.58 20.30
N ALA A 32 -2.23 -22.56 20.47
CA ALA A 32 -1.34 -21.48 20.12
C ALA A 32 -1.31 -21.18 18.61
N ALA A 33 -1.45 -19.90 18.26
CA ALA A 33 -1.03 -19.38 16.96
C ALA A 33 0.49 -19.17 16.98
N GLU A 34 1.21 -19.83 16.07
CA GLU A 34 2.64 -19.61 15.87
C GLU A 34 2.88 -18.26 15.16
N SER A 35 3.68 -17.41 15.78
CA SER A 35 4.19 -16.16 15.19
C SER A 35 5.26 -16.46 14.13
N MET A 36 5.03 -16.10 12.87
CA MET A 36 6.09 -16.03 11.87
C MET A 36 6.45 -14.57 11.58
N SER A 37 7.61 -14.14 12.08
CA SER A 37 8.26 -12.88 11.68
C SER A 37 9.13 -13.14 10.45
N VAL A 38 8.82 -12.55 9.30
CA VAL A 38 9.72 -12.54 8.14
C VAL A 38 10.60 -11.30 8.25
N ALA A 39 11.87 -11.50 8.65
CA ALA A 39 12.88 -10.45 8.60
C ALA A 39 13.40 -10.31 7.15
N ILE A 40 13.19 -9.16 6.53
CA ILE A 40 13.78 -8.85 5.22
C ILE A 40 15.14 -8.17 5.47
N GLU A 41 16.22 -8.95 5.43
CA GLU A 41 17.58 -8.42 5.36
C GLU A 41 17.86 -7.91 3.94
N THR A 42 18.04 -6.60 3.78
CA THR A 42 18.50 -6.01 2.52
C THR A 42 19.98 -6.28 2.35
N LYS A 43 20.34 -7.32 1.60
CA LYS A 43 21.73 -7.61 1.23
C LYS A 43 22.10 -6.81 -0.02
N ALA A 44 22.82 -5.70 0.18
CA ALA A 44 23.47 -4.96 -0.89
C ALA A 44 24.49 -5.87 -1.61
N ALA A 45 24.21 -6.22 -2.86
CA ALA A 45 25.14 -6.94 -3.73
C ALA A 45 26.07 -5.92 -4.41
N ALA A 46 27.27 -5.76 -3.85
CA ALA A 46 28.39 -5.12 -4.54
C ALA A 46 28.92 -6.06 -5.64
N SER A 47 28.93 -5.62 -6.90
CA SER A 47 29.57 -6.36 -7.99
C SER A 47 31.08 -6.18 -7.94
N THR A 48 31.81 -7.24 -7.65
CA THR A 48 33.26 -7.35 -7.85
C THR A 48 33.54 -7.60 -9.34
N ALA A 49 34.22 -6.65 -9.98
CA ALA A 49 34.97 -6.88 -11.21
C ALA A 49 36.45 -7.03 -10.81
N GLU A 50 37.00 -8.21 -11.03
CA GLU A 50 38.40 -8.55 -10.82
C GLU A 50 39.13 -8.38 -12.16
N GLU A 51 40.12 -7.50 -12.25
CA GLU A 51 41.36 -7.82 -12.98
C GLU A 51 42.55 -6.94 -12.55
N SER A 52 43.55 -7.65 -12.04
CA SER A 52 45.00 -7.46 -12.15
C SER A 52 45.73 -6.30 -11.45
N ALA A 53 46.72 -6.73 -10.67
CA ALA A 53 47.63 -5.95 -9.85
C ALA A 53 48.81 -5.37 -10.63
N ALA A 54 49.25 -4.16 -10.27
CA ALA A 54 50.66 -3.82 -10.07
C ALA A 54 50.78 -2.47 -9.35
N GLU A 55 51.46 -2.46 -8.20
CA GLU A 55 51.94 -1.27 -7.48
C GLU A 55 52.86 -0.42 -8.36
N THR A 56 52.80 0.92 -8.28
CA THR A 56 53.83 1.75 -7.59
C THR A 56 53.45 3.25 -7.57
N THR A 57 53.54 3.84 -6.37
CA THR A 57 53.98 5.20 -6.00
C THR A 57 54.00 6.35 -7.02
N ALA A 58 53.35 7.48 -6.70
CA ALA A 58 54.02 8.72 -6.23
C ALA A 58 53.21 10.01 -6.53
N ALA A 59 53.34 10.94 -5.59
CA ALA A 59 52.81 12.30 -5.55
C ALA A 59 53.07 13.17 -6.80
N ALA A 60 52.18 14.13 -7.09
CA ALA A 60 52.39 15.57 -6.77
C ALA A 60 51.52 16.52 -7.62
N ALA A 61 50.86 17.44 -6.92
CA ALA A 61 50.65 18.87 -7.20
C ALA A 61 50.51 19.43 -8.64
N LYS A 62 49.29 19.91 -8.92
CA LYS A 62 48.86 21.31 -9.15
C LYS A 62 49.51 22.18 -10.27
N THR A 63 48.58 22.84 -11.00
CA THR A 63 48.64 24.16 -11.70
C THR A 63 49.31 24.16 -13.10
N THR A 64 48.81 24.78 -14.19
CA THR A 64 48.11 26.09 -14.36
C THR A 64 47.52 26.26 -15.79
N ALA A 65 46.45 27.06 -15.90
CA ALA A 65 46.05 28.03 -16.96
C ALA A 65 45.82 27.57 -18.43
N ALA A 66 44.59 27.72 -18.95
CA ALA A 66 44.08 28.82 -19.83
C ALA A 66 44.17 28.42 -21.32
N GLU A 67 43.25 28.69 -22.26
CA GLU A 67 42.20 29.69 -22.44
C GLU A 67 41.23 29.19 -23.57
N THR A 68 39.94 29.49 -23.41
CA THR A 68 38.93 29.95 -24.40
C THR A 68 38.88 29.39 -25.84
N THR A 69 37.70 28.90 -26.28
CA THR A 69 36.93 29.46 -27.43
C THR A 69 35.49 28.89 -27.45
N ALA A 70 34.55 29.80 -27.73
CA ALA A 70 33.11 29.61 -27.79
C ALA A 70 32.62 28.65 -28.90
N GLY A 71 31.49 28.02 -28.63
CA GLY A 71 30.68 27.28 -29.59
C GLY A 71 29.26 27.15 -29.04
N GLU A 72 28.43 28.15 -29.34
CA GLU A 72 27.00 28.19 -29.08
C GLU A 72 26.32 27.04 -29.84
N THR A 73 25.62 26.16 -29.13
CA THR A 73 24.58 25.31 -29.71
C THR A 73 23.48 25.15 -28.68
N THR A 74 22.49 26.03 -28.78
CA THR A 74 21.18 25.88 -28.18
C THR A 74 20.54 24.62 -28.73
N VAL A 75 20.50 23.55 -27.93
CA VAL A 75 19.55 22.46 -28.12
C VAL A 75 18.42 22.75 -27.16
N ALA A 76 17.30 23.21 -27.73
CA ALA A 76 16.03 23.20 -27.03
C ALA A 76 15.69 21.74 -26.74
N GLU A 77 15.92 21.32 -25.50
CA GLU A 77 15.27 20.12 -24.98
C GLU A 77 13.78 20.42 -24.97
N THR A 78 13.10 19.77 -25.92
CA THR A 78 11.65 19.65 -25.92
C THR A 78 11.31 18.88 -24.66
N THR A 79 10.88 19.61 -23.65
CA THR A 79 10.29 19.10 -22.42
C THR A 79 9.10 18.26 -22.86
N ALA A 80 9.24 16.93 -22.80
CA ALA A 80 8.11 16.03 -22.82
C ALA A 80 7.44 16.15 -21.44
N ALA A 81 6.70 17.24 -21.25
CA ALA A 81 5.75 17.37 -20.17
C ALA A 81 4.65 16.34 -20.42
N SER A 82 4.65 15.28 -19.64
CA SER A 82 3.48 14.47 -19.37
C SER A 82 3.40 14.30 -17.86
N SER A 83 3.33 15.42 -17.15
CA SER A 83 2.78 15.46 -15.81
C SER A 83 1.30 15.76 -15.96
N SER A 84 0.43 14.85 -15.49
CA SER A 84 -0.88 15.29 -15.01
C SER A 84 -0.59 16.35 -13.94
N GLY A 85 -0.96 17.61 -14.22
CA GLY A 85 -0.47 18.80 -13.52
C GLY A 85 -1.04 18.99 -12.10
N ILE A 86 -1.15 17.91 -11.33
CA ILE A 86 -1.64 17.95 -9.95
C ILE A 86 -0.60 18.68 -9.09
N THR A 87 -1.04 19.72 -8.40
CA THR A 87 -0.28 20.40 -7.36
C THR A 87 -0.96 20.28 -6.00
N LEU A 88 -0.15 20.49 -4.96
CA LEU A 88 -0.59 20.53 -3.56
C LEU A 88 0.07 21.74 -2.89
N GLU A 89 -0.74 22.57 -2.24
CA GLU A 89 -0.24 23.71 -1.46
C GLU A 89 0.26 23.27 -0.08
N PRO A 90 1.37 23.85 0.43
CA PRO A 90 1.89 23.52 1.74
C PRO A 90 0.86 23.78 2.85
N GLN A 91 0.66 22.82 3.75
CA GLN A 91 -0.28 22.96 4.85
C GLN A 91 0.09 22.06 6.05
N LEU A 92 -0.23 22.55 7.24
CA LEU A 92 -0.09 21.77 8.47
C LEU A 92 -1.17 20.69 8.49
N LEU A 93 -0.76 19.42 8.62
CA LEU A 93 -1.65 18.26 8.66
C LEU A 93 -2.04 17.90 10.09
N LEU A 94 -1.03 17.82 10.96
CA LEU A 94 -1.19 17.34 12.32
C LEU A 94 -0.13 17.98 13.21
N GLU A 95 -0.53 18.36 14.42
CA GLU A 95 0.37 18.68 15.52
C GLU A 95 -0.18 18.01 16.78
N LYS A 96 0.49 16.95 17.24
CA LYS A 96 0.00 16.09 18.32
C LYS A 96 1.16 15.53 19.12
N ASP A 97 1.09 15.70 20.44
CA ASP A 97 2.01 15.11 21.41
C ASP A 97 3.50 15.34 21.09
N GLY A 98 3.83 16.54 20.60
CA GLY A 98 5.21 16.93 20.23
C GLY A 98 5.65 16.45 18.84
N ILE A 99 4.76 15.85 18.05
CA ILE A 99 5.01 15.51 16.64
C ILE A 99 4.21 16.47 15.76
N LYS A 100 4.87 16.98 14.72
CA LYS A 100 4.26 17.88 13.73
C LYS A 100 4.49 17.36 12.32
N ILE A 101 3.42 17.28 11.54
CA ILE A 101 3.43 16.79 10.16
C ILE A 101 2.90 17.89 9.24
N THR A 102 3.69 18.27 8.24
CA THR A 102 3.34 19.32 7.27
C THR A 102 3.46 18.76 5.86
N ALA A 103 2.39 18.82 5.07
CA ALA A 103 2.48 18.59 3.64
C ALA A 103 3.20 19.77 2.98
N GLN A 104 4.16 19.48 2.11
CA GLN A 104 4.97 20.50 1.44
C GLN A 104 4.58 20.66 -0.02
N GLU A 105 4.62 19.57 -0.79
CA GLU A 105 4.41 19.61 -2.23
C GLU A 105 3.96 18.25 -2.76
N TRP A 106 3.34 18.27 -3.93
CA TRP A 106 3.10 17.09 -4.75
C TRP A 106 4.41 16.65 -5.41
N VAL A 107 4.66 15.35 -5.42
CA VAL A 107 5.84 14.73 -6.03
C VAL A 107 5.37 13.72 -7.07
N THR A 108 6.02 13.73 -8.23
CA THR A 108 5.90 12.66 -9.22
C THR A 108 7.29 12.10 -9.48
N ASP A 109 7.45 10.82 -9.18
CA ASP A 109 8.67 10.04 -9.39
C ASP A 109 8.46 9.02 -10.51
N GLU A 110 9.50 8.76 -11.31
CA GLU A 110 9.40 7.84 -12.45
C GLU A 110 9.22 6.37 -12.03
N PHE A 111 9.71 6.00 -10.84
CA PHE A 111 9.69 4.64 -10.33
C PHE A 111 8.55 4.44 -9.33
N TRP A 112 8.38 5.37 -8.39
CA TRP A 112 7.40 5.27 -7.31
C TRP A 112 6.05 5.92 -7.63
N GLY A 113 5.94 6.63 -8.76
CA GLY A 113 4.71 7.28 -9.16
C GLY A 113 4.42 8.55 -8.36
N ASN A 114 3.14 8.81 -8.09
CA ASN A 114 2.71 10.04 -7.43
C ASN A 114 2.83 9.93 -5.90
N GLY A 115 3.12 11.04 -5.25
CA GLY A 115 3.25 11.10 -3.79
C GLY A 115 3.17 12.49 -3.22
N ILE A 116 3.19 12.55 -1.89
CA ILE A 116 3.16 13.79 -1.11
C ILE A 116 4.44 13.88 -0.30
N LYS A 117 5.18 14.98 -0.45
CA LYS A 117 6.32 15.27 0.41
C LYS A 117 5.83 15.81 1.75
N LEU A 118 6.18 15.10 2.82
CA LEU A 118 5.84 15.42 4.19
C LEU A 118 7.08 15.83 4.97
N LEU A 119 6.99 16.94 5.69
CA LEU A 119 7.92 17.30 6.75
C LEU A 119 7.40 16.78 8.07
N VAL A 120 8.16 15.90 8.71
CA VAL A 120 7.88 15.38 10.05
C VAL A 120 8.90 15.96 11.02
N GLU A 121 8.41 16.67 12.04
CA GLU A 121 9.21 17.27 13.12
C GLU A 121 8.87 16.55 14.43
N ASN A 122 9.88 16.08 15.15
CA ASN A 122 9.76 15.40 16.43
C ASN A 122 10.41 16.24 17.52
N ASP A 123 9.59 16.92 18.32
CA ASP A 123 10.00 17.74 19.46
C ASP A 123 9.96 16.96 20.79
N THR A 124 9.73 15.65 20.75
CA THR A 124 9.80 14.77 21.93
C THR A 124 11.25 14.48 22.34
N ASP A 125 11.42 13.82 23.49
CA ASP A 125 12.70 13.38 24.02
C ASP A 125 13.12 11.96 23.55
N LYS A 126 12.34 11.35 22.65
CA LYS A 126 12.57 9.99 22.13
C LYS A 126 12.64 9.95 20.61
N LYS A 127 13.20 8.87 20.06
CA LYS A 127 13.04 8.54 18.64
C LYS A 127 11.59 8.05 18.41
N VAL A 128 10.92 8.62 17.42
CA VAL A 128 9.53 8.30 17.07
C VAL A 128 9.49 7.91 15.61
N SER A 129 8.68 6.90 15.29
CA SER A 129 8.33 6.53 13.93
C SER A 129 6.90 6.99 13.66
N VAL A 130 6.68 7.65 12.53
CA VAL A 130 5.36 8.03 12.04
C VAL A 130 5.03 7.22 10.80
N SER A 131 3.82 6.66 10.75
CA SER A 131 3.31 5.85 9.65
C SER A 131 1.83 6.17 9.42
N THR A 132 1.17 5.42 8.55
CA THR A 132 -0.28 5.42 8.35
C THR A 132 -0.90 4.11 8.81
N ASN A 133 -2.13 4.17 9.31
CA ASN A 133 -3.01 3.01 9.49
C ASN A 133 -3.92 2.81 8.26
N ALA A 134 -4.18 3.88 7.51
CA ALA A 134 -4.94 3.86 6.28
C ALA A 134 -4.66 5.11 5.44
N LEU A 135 -4.67 4.92 4.13
CA LEU A 135 -4.64 5.95 3.12
C LEU A 135 -5.82 5.76 2.17
N ILE A 136 -6.56 6.83 1.92
CA ILE A 136 -7.73 6.81 1.04
C ILE A 136 -7.59 7.92 0.02
N VAL A 137 -7.60 7.56 -1.26
CA VAL A 137 -7.52 8.49 -2.39
C VAL A 137 -8.84 8.45 -3.15
N ASN A 138 -9.52 9.58 -3.26
CA ASN A 138 -10.83 9.70 -3.91
C ASN A 138 -11.87 8.64 -3.43
N ASN A 139 -11.87 8.33 -2.13
CA ASN A 139 -12.68 7.28 -1.48
C ASN A 139 -12.24 5.83 -1.72
N TYR A 140 -11.16 5.58 -2.48
CA TYR A 140 -10.54 4.27 -2.60
C TYR A 140 -9.44 4.14 -1.55
N MET A 141 -9.53 3.12 -0.70
CA MET A 141 -8.43 2.69 0.14
C MET A 141 -7.31 2.18 -0.76
N VAL A 142 -6.11 2.72 -0.53
CA VAL A 142 -4.89 2.33 -1.21
C VAL A 142 -3.80 2.13 -0.17
N THR A 143 -2.80 1.35 -0.54
CA THR A 143 -1.61 1.09 0.24
C THR A 143 -0.60 2.23 0.08
N ASP A 144 0.25 2.35 1.10
CA ASP A 144 1.43 3.21 1.05
C ASP A 144 2.59 2.53 1.76
N THR A 145 3.78 3.09 1.57
CA THR A 145 5.03 2.61 2.17
C THR A 145 5.63 3.65 3.12
N PHE A 146 4.81 4.61 3.58
CA PHE A 146 5.29 5.75 4.33
C PHE A 146 5.69 5.37 5.75
N VAL A 147 6.98 5.52 6.04
CA VAL A 147 7.51 5.49 7.40
C VAL A 147 8.51 6.62 7.55
N ALA A 148 8.33 7.45 8.57
CA ALA A 148 9.25 8.52 8.93
C ALA A 148 9.85 8.27 10.32
N ASP A 149 11.11 7.85 10.34
CA ASP A 149 11.90 7.66 11.55
C ASP A 149 12.60 8.96 11.96
N VAL A 150 12.19 9.53 13.10
CA VAL A 150 12.67 10.85 13.51
C VAL A 150 13.26 10.80 14.93
N ALA A 151 14.56 11.06 15.04
CA ALA A 151 15.23 11.17 16.33
C ALA A 151 14.69 12.36 17.15
N ALA A 152 14.86 12.29 18.47
CA ALA A 152 14.45 13.34 19.41
C ALA A 152 14.98 14.74 19.03
N GLY A 153 14.09 15.73 18.97
CA GLY A 153 14.39 17.10 18.58
C GLY A 153 14.88 17.28 17.14
N LYS A 154 14.57 16.34 16.23
CA LYS A 154 14.97 16.37 14.81
C LYS A 154 13.75 16.44 13.89
N LYS A 155 14.04 16.58 12.60
CA LYS A 155 13.06 16.57 11.53
C LYS A 155 13.59 15.83 10.30
N THR A 156 12.68 15.26 9.53
CA THR A 156 12.97 14.64 8.23
C THR A 156 11.96 15.10 7.18
N ASN A 157 12.33 15.01 5.89
CA ASN A 157 11.36 15.09 4.81
C ASN A 157 11.29 13.70 4.18
N GLU A 158 10.09 13.13 4.13
CA GLU A 158 9.83 11.84 3.47
C GLU A 158 8.72 12.02 2.44
N VAL A 159 8.68 11.14 1.44
CA VAL A 159 7.59 11.14 0.45
C VAL A 159 6.69 9.95 0.75
N MET A 160 5.40 10.24 0.97
CA MET A 160 4.34 9.24 1.00
C MET A 160 3.89 9.00 -0.44
N TYR A 161 4.37 7.92 -1.05
CA TYR A 161 3.92 7.50 -2.37
C TYR A 161 2.57 6.80 -2.29
N LEU A 162 1.74 7.06 -3.30
CA LEU A 162 0.42 6.47 -3.47
C LEU A 162 0.58 5.29 -4.43
N ASP A 163 0.08 4.10 -4.06
CA ASP A 163 0.24 2.92 -4.89
C ASP A 163 -0.41 3.13 -6.27
N SER A 164 0.43 3.13 -7.31
CA SER A 164 -0.02 3.46 -8.67
C SER A 164 -0.81 2.34 -9.33
N ASP A 165 -0.52 1.08 -8.98
CA ASP A 165 -1.19 -0.07 -9.56
C ASP A 165 -2.61 -0.18 -8.98
N GLU A 166 -2.78 0.08 -7.68
CA GLU A 166 -4.10 0.15 -7.04
C GLU A 166 -4.91 1.35 -7.52
N LEU A 167 -4.28 2.51 -7.74
CA LEU A 167 -4.95 3.68 -8.32
C LEU A 167 -5.41 3.39 -9.77
N GLU A 168 -4.58 2.74 -10.59
CA GLU A 168 -4.95 2.33 -11.94
C GLU A 168 -6.11 1.33 -11.92
N ALA A 169 -6.05 0.31 -11.05
CA ALA A 169 -7.12 -0.67 -10.89
C ALA A 169 -8.42 -0.03 -10.32
N ALA A 170 -8.26 1.01 -9.51
CA ALA A 170 -9.34 1.87 -9.04
C ALA A 170 -9.85 2.84 -10.11
N GLY A 171 -9.20 2.98 -11.27
CA GLY A 171 -9.59 3.95 -12.29
C GLY A 171 -9.45 5.40 -11.81
N VAL A 172 -8.47 5.67 -10.95
CA VAL A 172 -8.22 6.99 -10.35
C VAL A 172 -6.99 7.62 -11.01
N ASP A 173 -7.23 8.57 -11.91
CA ASP A 173 -6.18 9.36 -12.57
C ASP A 173 -6.11 10.79 -11.97
N ASN A 174 -7.26 11.43 -11.78
CA ASN A 174 -7.41 12.76 -11.20
C ASN A 174 -7.54 12.66 -9.68
N ILE A 175 -6.39 12.60 -9.01
CA ILE A 175 -6.31 12.54 -7.56
C ILE A 175 -6.68 13.90 -6.97
N GLY A 176 -7.88 13.99 -6.38
CA GLY A 176 -8.41 15.24 -5.86
C GLY A 176 -8.45 15.32 -4.34
N GLN A 177 -8.83 14.23 -3.68
CA GLN A 177 -8.92 14.15 -2.23
C GLN A 177 -8.05 13.02 -1.70
N ILE A 178 -7.35 13.27 -0.60
CA ILE A 178 -6.55 12.29 0.11
C ILE A 178 -6.91 12.35 1.59
N GLU A 179 -7.35 11.24 2.16
CA GLU A 179 -7.60 11.08 3.59
C GLU A 179 -6.51 10.17 4.18
N ILE A 180 -5.88 10.62 5.26
CA ILE A 180 -4.74 9.96 5.89
C ILE A 180 -5.05 9.72 7.36
N TYR A 181 -4.85 8.49 7.82
CA TYR A 181 -4.96 8.10 9.21
C TYR A 181 -3.56 7.88 9.76
N PHE A 182 -2.93 8.96 10.24
CA PHE A 182 -1.57 8.87 10.79
C PHE A 182 -1.54 8.09 12.10
N CYS A 183 -0.45 7.37 12.33
CA CYS A 183 -0.11 6.79 13.62
C CYS A 183 1.35 7.08 13.97
N ALA A 184 1.67 7.03 15.27
CA ALA A 184 3.04 7.10 15.73
C ALA A 184 3.31 6.04 16.78
N TYR A 185 4.54 5.53 16.77
CA TYR A 185 5.03 4.53 17.70
C TYR A 185 6.44 4.87 18.19
N ASP A 186 6.77 4.37 19.38
CA ASP A 186 8.13 4.40 19.92
C ASP A 186 9.00 3.50 19.04
N SER A 187 10.05 4.06 18.41
CA SER A 187 10.85 3.30 17.44
C SER A 187 11.68 2.18 18.08
N GLU A 188 11.84 2.16 19.40
CA GLU A 188 12.63 1.14 20.10
C GLU A 188 11.72 0.01 20.62
N SER A 189 10.60 0.35 21.26
CA SER A 189 9.69 -0.65 21.82
C SER A 189 8.59 -1.10 20.87
N TYR A 190 8.33 -0.34 19.79
CA TYR A 190 7.17 -0.48 18.90
C TYR A 190 5.83 -0.25 19.60
N ASP A 191 5.83 0.36 20.79
CA ASP A 191 4.58 0.72 21.47
C ASP A 191 3.89 1.85 20.72
N THR A 192 2.60 1.68 20.42
CA THR A 192 1.76 2.74 19.87
C THR A 192 1.74 3.93 20.83
N LEU A 193 2.14 5.10 20.34
CA LEU A 193 2.03 6.36 21.06
C LEU A 193 0.65 6.97 20.86
N TRP A 194 0.16 6.96 19.62
CA TRP A 194 -1.17 7.41 19.27
C TRP A 194 -1.55 6.97 17.85
N ASP A 195 -2.87 6.90 17.66
CA ASP A 195 -3.54 6.91 16.35
C ASP A 195 -4.28 8.24 16.22
N ALA A 196 -4.21 8.87 15.05
CA ALA A 196 -4.89 10.12 14.79
C ALA A 196 -6.28 9.90 14.19
N ASP A 197 -7.18 10.86 14.41
CA ASP A 197 -8.34 11.02 13.56
C ASP A 197 -7.92 11.34 12.12
N VAL A 198 -8.84 11.16 11.17
CA VAL A 198 -8.59 11.41 9.75
C VAL A 198 -8.09 12.84 9.49
N VAL A 199 -7.02 12.95 8.70
CA VAL A 199 -6.58 14.20 8.09
C VAL A 199 -6.98 14.19 6.62
N THR A 200 -7.64 15.25 6.15
CA THR A 200 -8.06 15.37 4.75
C THR A 200 -7.27 16.46 4.03
N LEU A 201 -6.75 16.10 2.87
CA LEU A 201 -6.03 16.95 1.93
C LEU A 201 -6.84 17.07 0.64
N GLN A 202 -6.77 18.26 0.04
CA GLN A 202 -7.31 18.52 -1.30
C GLN A 202 -6.17 18.98 -2.21
N THR A 203 -6.07 18.35 -3.37
CA THR A 203 -5.15 18.78 -4.43
C THR A 203 -5.82 19.83 -5.32
N SER A 204 -5.05 20.41 -6.22
CA SER A 204 -5.58 21.26 -7.31
C SER A 204 -6.66 20.58 -8.18
N ALA A 205 -6.74 19.25 -8.19
CA ALA A 205 -7.69 18.48 -9.00
C ALA A 205 -9.01 18.16 -8.26
N TYR A 206 -9.20 18.60 -7.00
CA TYR A 206 -10.36 18.24 -6.17
C TYR A 206 -11.72 18.43 -6.87
N ALA A 207 -11.91 19.52 -7.60
CA ALA A 207 -13.17 19.81 -8.30
C ALA A 207 -13.47 18.87 -9.48
N GLN A 208 -12.46 18.16 -9.99
CA GLN A 208 -12.55 17.22 -11.12
C GLN A 208 -12.06 15.84 -10.69
N MET A 209 -12.16 15.53 -9.39
CA MET A 209 -11.67 14.26 -8.87
C MET A 209 -12.52 13.11 -9.40
N ASP A 210 -11.87 11.98 -9.67
CA ASP A 210 -12.58 10.78 -10.10
C ASP A 210 -13.33 10.21 -8.88
N MET A 211 -14.66 10.42 -8.82
CA MET A 211 -15.51 9.98 -7.69
C MET A 211 -16.11 8.58 -7.89
N THR A 212 -16.08 8.12 -9.12
CA THR A 212 -16.71 6.89 -9.58
C THR A 212 -15.76 6.25 -10.56
N ALA A 213 -15.15 5.16 -10.15
CA ALA A 213 -14.71 4.18 -11.13
C ALA A 213 -15.89 3.42 -11.77
N ASP A 214 -17.14 3.71 -11.36
CA ASP A 214 -18.13 2.66 -11.14
C ASP A 214 -19.61 3.09 -11.26
N GLU A 215 -20.08 3.53 -12.42
CA GLU A 215 -21.42 3.06 -12.79
C GLU A 215 -21.35 1.67 -13.47
N GLU A 216 -20.16 1.22 -13.88
CA GLU A 216 -19.94 0.00 -14.66
C GLU A 216 -18.54 -0.62 -14.42
N LYS A 217 -18.07 -0.87 -13.18
CA LYS A 217 -16.97 -1.85 -13.05
C LYS A 217 -17.50 -3.20 -13.54
N GLU A 218 -17.22 -3.48 -14.80
CA GLU A 218 -17.57 -4.74 -15.45
C GLU A 218 -16.98 -5.86 -14.62
N GLY A 219 -17.83 -6.81 -14.25
CA GLY A 219 -17.46 -7.88 -13.35
C GLY A 219 -18.70 -8.63 -12.86
N LEU A 220 -18.44 -9.74 -12.19
CA LEU A 220 -19.49 -10.56 -11.61
C LEU A 220 -19.77 -10.07 -10.20
N GLU A 221 -20.99 -9.61 -9.92
CA GLU A 221 -21.41 -9.34 -8.53
C GLU A 221 -21.47 -10.67 -7.78
N LEU A 222 -20.60 -10.84 -6.79
CA LEU A 222 -20.47 -12.07 -6.01
C LEU A 222 -21.27 -11.97 -4.70
N PHE A 223 -21.32 -10.78 -4.11
CA PHE A 223 -21.90 -10.56 -2.79
C PHE A 223 -22.42 -9.13 -2.67
N ASN A 224 -23.61 -8.95 -2.08
CA ASN A 224 -24.23 -7.64 -1.90
C ASN A 224 -25.22 -7.67 -0.72
N GLU A 225 -24.68 -7.66 0.49
CA GLU A 225 -25.47 -7.74 1.72
C GLU A 225 -24.85 -6.86 2.83
N ALA A 226 -25.67 -6.49 3.82
CA ALA A 226 -25.24 -5.67 4.97
C ALA A 226 -24.53 -4.34 4.62
N GLY A 227 -24.81 -3.77 3.44
CA GLY A 227 -24.16 -2.56 2.96
C GLY A 227 -22.78 -2.79 2.37
N ILE A 228 -22.34 -4.05 2.21
CA ILE A 228 -21.09 -4.44 1.58
C ILE A 228 -21.38 -5.07 0.23
N ARG A 229 -20.75 -4.56 -0.82
CA ARG A 229 -20.84 -5.08 -2.18
C ARG A 229 -19.46 -5.54 -2.63
N VAL A 230 -19.36 -6.75 -3.17
CA VAL A 230 -18.14 -7.34 -3.74
C VAL A 230 -18.39 -7.76 -5.18
N VAL A 231 -17.52 -7.29 -6.07
CA VAL A 231 -17.52 -7.61 -7.50
C VAL A 231 -16.19 -8.27 -7.86
N GLY A 232 -16.24 -9.48 -8.43
CA GLY A 232 -15.07 -10.14 -8.99
C GLY A 232 -14.71 -9.53 -10.35
N MET A 233 -13.45 -9.13 -10.51
CA MET A 233 -12.98 -8.38 -11.69
C MET A 233 -12.15 -9.24 -12.65
N ALA A 234 -10.97 -9.67 -12.22
CA ALA A 234 -10.01 -10.38 -13.06
C ALA A 234 -9.12 -11.31 -12.22
N VAL A 235 -8.49 -12.27 -12.89
CA VAL A 235 -7.38 -13.05 -12.32
C VAL A 235 -6.07 -12.43 -12.81
N ASP A 236 -5.23 -11.98 -11.89
CA ASP A 236 -3.84 -11.64 -12.21
C ASP A 236 -2.98 -12.90 -12.15
N GLU A 237 -2.44 -13.28 -13.31
CA GLU A 237 -1.59 -14.46 -13.45
C GLU A 237 -0.13 -14.24 -13.03
N ASN A 238 0.27 -13.01 -12.71
CA ASN A 238 1.66 -12.65 -12.42
C ASN A 238 1.84 -11.96 -11.06
N SER A 239 0.94 -12.23 -10.10
CA SER A 239 1.11 -11.75 -8.73
C SER A 239 2.45 -12.25 -8.16
N TYR A 240 3.06 -11.44 -7.29
CA TYR A 240 4.37 -11.73 -6.70
C TYR A 240 4.40 -13.09 -5.98
N TRP A 241 3.29 -13.49 -5.38
CA TRP A 241 3.16 -14.74 -4.62
C TRP A 241 2.60 -15.91 -5.42
N GLY A 242 2.17 -15.70 -6.67
CA GLY A 242 1.52 -16.70 -7.51
C GLY A 242 0.49 -16.07 -8.44
N LYS A 243 -0.78 -16.45 -8.27
CA LYS A 243 -1.90 -15.81 -8.96
C LYS A 243 -2.75 -15.05 -7.95
N SER A 244 -3.53 -14.07 -8.38
CA SER A 244 -4.49 -13.41 -7.49
C SER A 244 -5.84 -13.19 -8.16
N ILE A 245 -6.89 -13.10 -7.35
CA ILE A 245 -8.24 -12.74 -7.79
C ILE A 245 -8.51 -11.32 -7.31
N LEU A 246 -8.79 -10.40 -8.24
CA LEU A 246 -9.09 -9.02 -7.91
C LEU A 246 -10.57 -8.83 -7.60
N PHE A 247 -10.83 -8.18 -6.48
CA PHE A 247 -12.15 -7.77 -6.05
C PHE A 247 -12.25 -6.25 -6.01
N TYR A 248 -13.34 -5.71 -6.54
CA TYR A 248 -13.83 -4.40 -6.13
C TYR A 248 -14.76 -4.58 -4.93
N ILE A 249 -14.54 -3.78 -3.89
CA ILE A 249 -15.34 -3.81 -2.67
C ILE A 249 -15.83 -2.41 -2.33
N GLU A 250 -17.10 -2.29 -2.00
CA GLU A 250 -17.74 -1.05 -1.57
C GLU A 250 -18.40 -1.25 -0.20
N ASN A 251 -18.10 -0.34 0.73
CA ASN A 251 -18.75 -0.28 2.04
C ASN A 251 -19.65 0.95 2.12
N THR A 252 -20.96 0.73 1.98
CA THR A 252 -22.00 1.76 2.14
C THR A 252 -22.61 1.77 3.55
N SER A 253 -22.13 0.91 4.45
CA SER A 253 -22.53 0.91 5.86
C SER A 253 -21.92 2.08 6.63
N ASP A 254 -22.36 2.27 7.87
CA ASP A 254 -21.82 3.26 8.80
C ASP A 254 -20.68 2.71 9.68
N LYS A 255 -20.21 1.49 9.40
CA LYS A 255 -19.19 0.79 10.17
C LYS A 255 -17.93 0.58 9.35
N ASN A 256 -16.77 0.63 10.01
CA ASN A 256 -15.57 0.05 9.46
C ASN A 256 -15.69 -1.47 9.57
N VAL A 257 -15.37 -2.19 8.50
CA VAL A 257 -15.47 -3.65 8.45
C VAL A 257 -14.18 -4.27 7.97
N TYR A 258 -14.03 -5.56 8.23
CA TYR A 258 -13.15 -6.41 7.43
C TYR A 258 -14.00 -7.29 6.53
N VAL A 259 -13.51 -7.54 5.32
CA VAL A 259 -14.03 -8.54 4.39
C VAL A 259 -12.96 -9.60 4.21
N SER A 260 -13.24 -10.82 4.65
CA SER A 260 -12.38 -12.00 4.48
C SER A 260 -13.03 -13.03 3.57
N VAL A 261 -12.22 -13.96 3.08
CA VAL A 261 -12.69 -15.13 2.34
C VAL A 261 -12.50 -16.38 3.21
N GLU A 262 -13.51 -17.23 3.23
CA GLU A 262 -13.50 -18.55 3.88
C GLU A 262 -13.85 -19.65 2.87
N ASP A 263 -13.55 -20.90 3.22
CA ASP A 263 -13.91 -22.10 2.45
C ASP A 263 -13.53 -22.03 0.96
N LEU A 264 -12.38 -21.42 0.65
CA LEU A 264 -11.93 -21.26 -0.73
C LEU A 264 -11.61 -22.62 -1.37
N SER A 265 -12.19 -22.84 -2.55
CA SER A 265 -11.83 -23.91 -3.46
C SER A 265 -11.53 -23.38 -4.86
N ILE A 266 -10.45 -23.90 -5.45
CA ILE A 266 -10.06 -23.65 -6.83
C ILE A 266 -10.05 -24.97 -7.59
N ASN A 267 -10.82 -25.06 -8.68
CA ASN A 267 -10.97 -26.26 -9.52
C ASN A 267 -11.31 -27.52 -8.69
N GLY A 268 -12.09 -27.36 -7.62
CA GLY A 268 -12.49 -28.43 -6.71
C GLY A 268 -11.46 -28.84 -5.64
N TYR A 269 -10.32 -28.15 -5.55
CA TYR A 269 -9.33 -28.33 -4.48
C TYR A 269 -9.51 -27.25 -3.42
N MET A 270 -9.52 -27.62 -2.13
CA MET A 270 -9.49 -26.64 -1.05
C MET A 270 -8.13 -25.95 -1.01
N ILE A 271 -8.13 -24.62 -0.99
CA ILE A 271 -6.96 -23.77 -0.93
C ILE A 271 -7.11 -22.84 0.27
N GLU A 272 -6.03 -22.57 1.00
CA GLU A 272 -6.07 -21.59 2.07
C GLU A 272 -6.21 -20.19 1.47
N PRO A 273 -7.27 -19.43 1.82
CA PRO A 273 -7.41 -18.06 1.34
C PRO A 273 -6.49 -17.12 2.11
N TYR A 274 -5.62 -16.40 1.40
CA TYR A 274 -4.85 -15.29 1.98
C TYR A 274 -5.55 -13.97 1.66
N TYR A 275 -6.62 -13.68 2.41
CA TYR A 275 -7.42 -12.49 2.17
C TYR A 275 -8.11 -11.93 3.41
N SER A 276 -7.83 -10.66 3.70
CA SER A 276 -8.62 -9.84 4.62
C SER A 276 -8.44 -8.37 4.24
N GLN A 277 -9.53 -7.71 3.85
CA GLN A 277 -9.53 -6.30 3.48
C GLN A 277 -10.27 -5.47 4.53
N MET A 278 -9.54 -4.59 5.23
CA MET A 278 -10.19 -3.55 6.04
C MET A 278 -10.85 -2.53 5.11
N LEU A 279 -12.08 -2.14 5.39
CA LEU A 279 -12.81 -1.16 4.59
C LEU A 279 -13.52 -0.16 5.49
N TYR A 280 -13.12 1.11 5.39
CA TYR A 280 -13.73 2.19 6.16
C TYR A 280 -15.17 2.47 5.69
N ALA A 281 -16.01 2.97 6.59
CA ALA A 281 -17.37 3.35 6.29
C ALA A 281 -17.43 4.37 5.12
N GLY A 282 -18.27 4.10 4.13
CA GLY A 282 -18.41 4.92 2.93
C GLY A 282 -17.25 4.83 1.93
N LYS A 283 -16.30 3.92 2.12
CA LYS A 283 -15.10 3.78 1.28
C LYS A 283 -15.15 2.53 0.39
N LYS A 284 -14.23 2.51 -0.57
CA LYS A 284 -14.08 1.48 -1.60
C LYS A 284 -12.66 0.94 -1.60
N ALA A 285 -12.45 -0.23 -2.16
CA ALA A 285 -11.12 -0.78 -2.41
C ALA A 285 -11.14 -1.58 -3.71
N VAL A 286 -9.99 -1.64 -4.37
CA VAL A 286 -9.69 -2.72 -5.33
C VAL A 286 -8.56 -3.51 -4.72
N SER A 287 -8.81 -4.78 -4.45
CA SER A 287 -7.97 -5.57 -3.57
C SER A 287 -7.81 -6.98 -4.13
N ALA A 288 -6.62 -7.53 -3.99
CA ALA A 288 -6.25 -8.83 -4.55
C ALA A 288 -6.25 -9.90 -3.45
N MET A 289 -6.94 -11.01 -3.70
CA MET A 289 -6.76 -12.25 -2.93
C MET A 289 -5.64 -13.07 -3.55
N ASP A 290 -4.54 -13.20 -2.84
CA ASP A 290 -3.40 -13.98 -3.30
C ASP A 290 -3.63 -15.49 -3.15
N LEU A 291 -3.23 -16.22 -4.18
CA LEU A 291 -3.17 -17.67 -4.24
C LEU A 291 -1.70 -18.07 -4.33
N LEU A 292 -1.17 -18.63 -3.23
CA LEU A 292 0.25 -18.95 -3.14
C LEU A 292 0.63 -20.02 -4.17
N GLN A 293 1.70 -19.77 -4.91
CA GLN A 293 2.19 -20.68 -5.95
C GLN A 293 2.46 -22.09 -5.41
N ASN A 294 2.92 -22.21 -4.16
CA ASN A 294 3.16 -23.50 -3.52
C ASN A 294 1.88 -24.33 -3.36
N ASP A 295 0.75 -23.69 -3.01
CA ASP A 295 -0.54 -24.38 -2.86
C ASP A 295 -1.12 -24.77 -4.21
N LEU A 296 -0.97 -23.90 -5.21
CA LEU A 296 -1.35 -24.19 -6.60
C LEU A 296 -0.56 -25.39 -7.15
N ASP A 297 0.76 -25.41 -6.97
CA ASP A 297 1.61 -26.50 -7.45
C ASP A 297 1.37 -27.82 -6.71
N ALA A 298 1.16 -27.78 -5.39
CA ALA A 298 0.84 -28.96 -4.60
C ALA A 298 -0.44 -29.66 -5.07
N ASN A 299 -1.41 -28.87 -5.55
CA ASN A 299 -2.68 -29.37 -6.08
C ASN A 299 -2.69 -29.54 -7.62
N ASN A 300 -1.56 -29.32 -8.29
CA ASN A 300 -1.42 -29.36 -9.76
C ASN A 300 -2.36 -28.38 -10.51
N ILE A 301 -2.70 -27.25 -9.89
CA ILE A 301 -3.53 -26.20 -10.47
C ILE A 301 -2.64 -25.32 -11.36
N LYS A 302 -3.01 -25.20 -12.64
CA LYS A 302 -2.24 -24.43 -13.65
C LYS A 302 -3.00 -23.22 -14.17
N SER A 303 -4.32 -23.30 -14.19
CA SER A 303 -5.26 -22.21 -14.44
C SER A 303 -6.27 -22.14 -13.31
N ILE A 304 -6.80 -20.96 -13.07
CA ILE A 304 -7.95 -20.75 -12.20
C ILE A 304 -9.13 -20.81 -13.18
N ASP A 305 -9.99 -21.83 -13.06
CA ASP A 305 -11.11 -22.03 -13.98
C ASP A 305 -12.45 -21.96 -13.22
N GLU A 306 -12.52 -22.64 -12.07
CA GLU A 306 -13.67 -22.66 -11.18
C GLU A 306 -13.25 -22.21 -9.78
N VAL A 307 -13.99 -21.27 -9.21
CA VAL A 307 -13.78 -20.74 -7.86
C VAL A 307 -15.05 -20.97 -7.06
N GLU A 308 -14.92 -21.49 -5.85
CA GLU A 308 -15.97 -21.52 -4.84
C GLU A 308 -15.44 -20.91 -3.55
N LEU A 309 -16.20 -20.02 -2.91
CA LEU A 309 -15.79 -19.34 -1.69
C LEU A 309 -16.98 -18.85 -0.88
N LYS A 310 -16.71 -18.39 0.34
CA LYS A 310 -17.63 -17.56 1.13
C LYS A 310 -16.96 -16.25 1.50
N PHE A 311 -17.75 -15.18 1.52
CA PHE A 311 -17.32 -13.94 2.14
C PHE A 311 -17.80 -13.90 3.59
N GLN A 312 -16.89 -13.54 4.49
CA GLN A 312 -17.23 -13.18 5.85
C GLN A 312 -16.94 -11.70 6.04
N VAL A 313 -17.92 -10.98 6.60
CA VAL A 313 -17.80 -9.57 6.97
C VAL A 313 -17.93 -9.48 8.48
N TYR A 314 -16.97 -8.83 9.12
CA TYR A 314 -16.98 -8.59 10.56
C TYR A 314 -16.63 -7.14 10.89
N ASP A 315 -17.15 -6.67 12.02
CA ASP A 315 -16.95 -5.31 12.50
C ASP A 315 -15.48 -5.07 12.88
N ALA A 316 -14.86 -4.03 12.34
CA ALA A 316 -13.41 -3.82 12.50
C ALA A 316 -12.97 -3.41 13.92
N VAL A 317 -13.92 -3.09 14.80
CA VAL A 317 -13.64 -2.69 16.18
C VAL A 317 -13.94 -3.83 17.16
N THR A 318 -15.11 -4.45 16.99
CA THR A 318 -15.58 -5.49 17.92
C THR A 318 -15.19 -6.90 17.51
N PHE A 319 -14.86 -7.10 16.23
CA PHE A 319 -14.63 -8.41 15.60
C PHE A 319 -15.85 -9.33 15.63
N ASP A 320 -17.03 -8.78 15.91
CA ASP A 320 -18.28 -9.52 15.81
C ASP A 320 -18.65 -9.73 14.32
N ASP A 321 -19.09 -10.95 13.99
CA ASP A 321 -19.61 -11.26 12.67
C ASP A 321 -20.82 -10.37 12.34
N ILE A 322 -20.78 -9.77 11.15
CA ILE A 322 -21.88 -8.99 10.58
C ILE A 322 -22.69 -9.89 9.65
N VAL A 323 -22.02 -10.57 8.73
CA VAL A 323 -22.65 -11.47 7.76
C VAL A 323 -21.61 -12.45 7.22
N VAL A 324 -22.05 -13.69 7.02
CA VAL A 324 -21.31 -14.73 6.29
C VAL A 324 -22.18 -15.14 5.12
N SER A 325 -21.65 -15.12 3.90
CA SER A 325 -22.41 -15.51 2.72
C SER A 325 -22.68 -17.01 2.69
N ASP A 326 -23.72 -17.41 1.96
CA ASP A 326 -23.79 -18.77 1.42
C ASP A 326 -22.60 -19.03 0.48
N PRO A 327 -22.24 -20.30 0.17
CA PRO A 327 -21.22 -20.61 -0.83
C PRO A 327 -21.53 -19.95 -2.17
N ILE A 328 -20.54 -19.26 -2.73
CA ILE A 328 -20.60 -18.59 -4.03
C ILE A 328 -19.64 -19.32 -4.96
N SER A 329 -20.15 -19.80 -6.11
CA SER A 329 -19.33 -20.44 -7.13
C SER A 329 -19.38 -19.65 -8.44
N PHE A 330 -18.23 -19.46 -9.07
CA PHE A 330 -18.12 -18.77 -10.36
C PHE A 330 -16.97 -19.33 -11.20
N ALA A 331 -17.04 -19.12 -12.51
CA ALA A 331 -15.97 -19.46 -13.43
C ALA A 331 -15.14 -18.21 -13.75
N THR A 332 -13.84 -18.38 -13.93
CA THR A 332 -12.92 -17.36 -14.41
C THR A 332 -12.62 -17.67 -15.87
N GLU A 333 -13.03 -16.78 -16.79
CA GLU A 333 -12.87 -16.98 -18.25
C GLU A 333 -11.40 -16.98 -18.72
#